data_AF-A0A3F3HB01-F1
#
_entry.id   AF-A0A3F3HB01-F1
#
_cell.length_a   1.000
_cell.length_b   1.000
_cell.length_c   1.000
_cell.angle_alpha   90.00
_cell.angle_beta   90.00
_cell.angle_gamma   90.00
#
_symmetry.space_group_name_H-M   'P 1'
#
loop_
_entity.id
_entity.type
_entity.pdbx_description
1 polymer ?
#
loop_
_entity_poly.entity_id
_entity_poly.type
_entity_poly.pdbx_seq_one_letter_code
_entity_poly.pdbx_strand_id
1 'polypeptide(L)'
;MHLPAGLGIRIETAIYQGYRVPSNYDAMILKIIATDFSRENALKRLRVAIDETVILGIETNLDLLSKILYHPDFIAEDSRTDINWLDRQLEGGN
;
A
#
# COMPACT_ATOMS: atom_id res chain seq x y z
N MET A 1 13.19 6.31 -8.28
CA MET A 1 11.76 6.13 -7.96
C MET A 1 11.15 5.41 -9.15
N HIS A 2 10.49 4.29 -8.92
CA HIS A 2 9.73 3.58 -9.94
C HIS A 2 8.29 3.47 -9.44
N LEU A 3 7.35 3.95 -10.25
CA LEU A 3 5.92 3.90 -9.95
C LEU A 3 5.28 2.84 -10.84
N PRO A 4 4.35 2.04 -10.30
CA PRO A 4 3.65 1.03 -11.07
C PRO A 4 2.66 1.71 -12.03
N ALA A 5 2.32 0.98 -13.09
CA ALA A 5 1.33 1.41 -14.06
C ALA A 5 0.60 0.19 -14.62
N GLY A 6 -0.53 0.42 -15.29
CA GLY A 6 -1.27 -0.66 -15.94
C GLY A 6 -2.78 -0.51 -15.79
N LEU A 7 -3.50 -1.52 -16.27
CA LEU A 7 -4.95 -1.50 -16.30
C LEU A 7 -5.55 -1.37 -14.89
N GLY A 8 -6.27 -0.27 -14.67
CA GLY A 8 -6.94 0.01 -13.40
C GLY A 8 -6.00 0.29 -12.23
N ILE A 9 -4.75 0.68 -12.49
CA ILE A 9 -3.85 1.27 -11.50
C ILE A 9 -3.77 2.78 -11.74
N ARG A 10 -4.03 3.57 -10.70
CA ARG A 10 -3.81 5.02 -10.68
C ARG A 10 -2.84 5.38 -9.56
N ILE A 11 -1.86 6.21 -9.87
CA ILE A 11 -0.98 6.83 -8.89
C ILE A 11 -1.39 8.29 -8.70
N GLU A 12 -1.56 8.70 -7.45
CA GLU A 12 -1.60 10.11 -7.07
C GLU A 12 -0.35 10.45 -6.27
N THR A 13 0.42 11.43 -6.74
CA THR A 13 1.59 11.90 -6.02
C THR A 13 1.92 13.33 -6.41
N ALA A 14 2.52 14.08 -5.48
CA ALA A 14 3.13 15.37 -5.74
C ALA A 14 4.67 15.29 -5.73
N ILE A 15 5.24 14.12 -5.45
CA ILE A 15 6.69 13.92 -5.38
C ILE A 15 7.23 13.42 -6.72
N TYR A 16 8.51 13.68 -6.95
CA TYR A 16 9.26 13.27 -8.13
C TYR A 16 10.69 12.87 -7.74
N GLN A 17 11.45 12.29 -8.67
CA GLN A 17 12.82 11.87 -8.37
C GLN A 17 13.70 13.07 -7.96
N GLY A 18 14.38 12.95 -6.82
CA GLY A 18 15.18 14.03 -6.23
C GLY A 18 14.39 14.99 -5.35
N TYR A 19 13.07 14.81 -5.21
CA TYR A 19 12.26 15.57 -4.27
C TYR A 19 12.72 15.33 -2.82
N ARG A 20 12.90 16.41 -2.06
CA ARG A 20 13.19 16.35 -0.63
C ARG A 20 11.89 16.43 0.16
N VAL A 21 11.51 15.33 0.81
CA VAL A 21 10.34 15.30 1.69
C VAL A 21 10.59 16.22 2.89
N PRO A 22 9.75 17.25 3.09
CA PRO A 22 9.92 18.18 4.19
C PRO A 22 9.32 17.64 5.50
N SER A 23 9.88 18.03 6.65
CA SER A 23 9.46 17.50 7.96
C SER A 23 8.26 18.22 8.57
N ASN A 24 7.77 19.30 7.95
CA ASN A 24 6.70 20.15 8.47
C ASN A 24 5.31 19.84 7.91
N TYR A 25 5.19 18.80 7.08
CA TYR A 25 3.92 18.35 6.49
C TYR A 25 3.69 16.86 6.77
N ASP A 26 2.51 16.37 6.39
CA ASP A 26 2.16 14.95 6.48
C ASP A 26 3.17 14.08 5.71
N ALA A 27 3.42 12.87 6.23
CA ALA A 27 4.37 11.91 5.67
C ALA A 27 3.88 11.22 4.38
N MET A 28 2.63 11.44 3.97
CA MET A 28 2.04 10.83 2.78
C MET A 28 2.70 11.37 1.50
N ILE A 29 3.48 10.50 0.84
CA ILE A 29 4.18 10.83 -0.41
C ILE A 29 3.41 10.43 -1.67
N LEU A 30 2.59 9.38 -1.62
CA LEU A 30 1.79 8.91 -2.74
C LEU A 30 0.58 8.09 -2.30
N LYS A 31 -0.35 7.88 -3.23
CA LYS A 31 -1.43 6.91 -3.14
C LYS A 31 -1.40 5.98 -4.36
N ILE A 32 -1.48 4.68 -4.12
CA ILE A 32 -1.67 3.64 -5.14
C ILE A 32 -3.11 3.19 -5.07
N ILE A 33 -3.84 3.34 -6.17
CA ILE A 33 -5.28 3.05 -6.23
C ILE A 33 -5.50 1.99 -7.31
N ALA A 34 -6.10 0.86 -6.91
CA ALA A 34 -6.47 -0.23 -7.82
C ALA A 34 -7.99 -0.33 -7.96
N THR A 35 -8.46 -0.49 -9.19
CA THR A 35 -9.90 -0.63 -9.52
C THR A 35 -10.14 -1.89 -10.35
N ASP A 36 -11.16 -2.66 -9.96
CA ASP A 36 -11.69 -3.81 -10.69
C ASP A 36 -13.18 -3.99 -10.35
N PHE A 37 -13.87 -4.88 -11.05
CA PHE A 37 -15.25 -5.26 -10.78
C PHE A 37 -15.39 -6.20 -9.58
N SER A 38 -14.31 -6.86 -9.16
CA SER A 38 -14.29 -7.68 -7.93
C SER A 38 -13.21 -7.21 -6.96
N ARG A 39 -13.50 -7.31 -5.66
CA ARG A 39 -12.53 -7.02 -4.59
C ARG A 39 -11.28 -7.87 -4.74
N GLU A 40 -11.45 -9.16 -5.04
CA GLU A 40 -10.34 -10.09 -5.23
C GLU A 40 -9.38 -9.64 -6.34
N ASN A 41 -9.90 -9.23 -7.50
CA ASN A 41 -9.06 -8.76 -8.60
C ASN A 41 -8.42 -7.41 -8.29
N ALA A 42 -9.14 -6.49 -7.63
CA ALA A 42 -8.57 -5.23 -7.19
C ALA A 42 -7.40 -5.45 -6.22
N LEU A 43 -7.53 -6.41 -5.29
CA LEU A 43 -6.44 -6.81 -4.38
C LEU A 43 -5.26 -7.42 -5.14
N LYS A 44 -5.49 -8.31 -6.11
CA LYS A 44 -4.43 -8.87 -6.97
C LYS A 44 -3.66 -7.78 -7.70
N ARG A 45 -4.36 -6.81 -8.30
CA ARG A 45 -3.74 -5.66 -8.98
C ARG A 45 -2.95 -4.80 -7.99
N LEU A 46 -3.49 -4.53 -6.81
CA LEU A 46 -2.84 -3.70 -5.80
C LEU A 46 -1.57 -4.36 -5.25
N ARG A 47 -1.56 -5.69 -5.07
CA ARG A 47 -0.36 -6.46 -4.69
C ARG A 47 0.76 -6.28 -5.71
N VAL A 48 0.48 -6.52 -6.98
CA VAL A 48 1.47 -6.33 -8.06
C VAL A 48 1.97 -4.89 -8.07
N ALA A 49 1.07 -3.91 -7.97
CA ALA A 49 1.47 -2.49 -7.95
C ALA A 49 2.36 -2.14 -6.75
N ILE A 50 2.08 -2.68 -5.55
CA ILE A 50 2.93 -2.51 -4.36
C ILE A 50 4.29 -3.18 -4.58
N ASP A 51 4.32 -4.42 -5.07
CA ASP A 51 5.55 -5.18 -5.29
C ASP A 51 6.45 -4.57 -6.38
N GLU A 52 5.86 -3.89 -7.37
CA GLU A 52 6.59 -3.12 -8.40
C GLU A 52 7.06 -1.74 -7.91
N THR A 53 6.46 -1.18 -6.86
CA THR A 53 6.78 0.19 -6.42
C THR A 53 8.16 0.24 -5.77
N VAL A 54 9.05 1.10 -6.30
CA VAL A 54 10.40 1.29 -5.73
C VAL A 54 10.61 2.74 -5.33
N ILE A 55 10.77 2.95 -4.02
CA ILE A 55 11.12 4.25 -3.42
C ILE A 55 12.39 4.04 -2.59
N LEU A 56 13.41 4.86 -2.86
CA LEU A 56 14.70 4.80 -2.18
C LEU A 56 15.04 6.16 -1.58
N GLY A 57 15.85 6.15 -0.52
CA GLY A 57 16.34 7.36 0.15
C GLY A 57 15.50 7.80 1.36
N ILE A 58 14.34 7.17 1.58
CA ILE A 58 13.52 7.30 2.77
C ILE A 58 12.94 5.93 3.14
N GLU A 59 12.63 5.72 4.41
CA GLU A 59 11.82 4.58 4.84
C GLU A 59 10.38 4.78 4.38
N THR A 60 9.72 3.68 4.00
CA THR A 60 8.33 3.69 3.58
C THR A 60 7.58 2.55 4.24
N ASN A 61 6.26 2.66 4.29
CA ASN A 61 5.39 1.60 4.81
C ASN A 61 5.00 0.55 3.76
N LEU A 62 5.71 0.46 2.61
CA LEU A 62 5.39 -0.49 1.54
C LEU A 62 5.39 -1.95 2.02
N ASP A 63 6.36 -2.34 2.85
CA ASP A 63 6.43 -3.70 3.41
C ASP A 63 5.24 -4.03 4.31
N LEU A 64 4.81 -3.07 5.14
CA LEU A 64 3.63 -3.22 5.97
C LEU A 64 2.37 -3.37 5.10
N LEU A 65 2.22 -2.51 4.10
CA LEU A 65 1.10 -2.56 3.17
C LEU A 65 1.06 -3.90 2.42
N SER A 66 2.21 -4.40 1.95
CA SER A 66 2.32 -5.72 1.32
C SER A 66 1.84 -6.82 2.28
N LYS A 67 2.35 -6.86 3.53
CA LYS A 67 1.89 -7.82 4.55
C LYS A 67 0.38 -7.79 4.78
N ILE A 68 -0.21 -6.59 4.88
CA ILE A 68 -1.67 -6.43 5.01
C ILE A 68 -2.40 -7.01 3.80
N LEU A 69 -1.93 -6.72 2.59
CA LEU A 69 -2.55 -7.21 1.35
C LEU A 69 -2.47 -8.72 1.19
N TYR A 70 -1.51 -9.40 1.83
CA TYR A 70 -1.40 -10.86 1.84
C TYR A 70 -2.07 -11.52 3.07
N HIS A 71 -2.53 -10.74 4.06
CA HIS A 71 -3.07 -11.30 5.30
C HIS A 71 -4.45 -11.97 5.10
N PRO A 72 -4.66 -13.20 5.60
CA PRO A 72 -5.93 -13.94 5.47
C PRO A 72 -7.17 -13.16 5.89
N ASP A 73 -7.12 -12.49 7.05
CA ASP A 73 -8.25 -11.69 7.55
C ASP A 73 -8.63 -10.52 6.63
N PHE A 74 -7.64 -9.90 5.98
CA PHE A 74 -7.87 -8.75 5.10
C PHE A 74 -8.44 -9.17 3.74
N ILE A 75 -8.05 -10.36 3.26
CA ILE A 75 -8.38 -10.83 1.91
C ILE A 75 -9.66 -11.67 1.87
N ALA A 76 -10.17 -12.07 3.04
CA ALA A 76 -11.44 -12.78 3.17
C ALA A 76 -12.59 -11.98 2.52
N GLU A 77 -13.53 -12.69 1.88
CA GLU A 77 -14.68 -12.05 1.21
C GLU A 77 -15.52 -11.20 2.16
N ASP A 78 -15.63 -11.63 3.42
CA ASP A 78 -16.36 -10.96 4.50
C ASP A 78 -15.52 -9.97 5.31
N SER A 79 -14.25 -9.75 4.95
CA SER A 79 -13.25 -8.88 5.62
C SER A 79 -13.30 -8.99 7.16
N ARG A 80 -12.39 -9.78 7.74
CA ARG A 80 -12.36 -10.06 9.19
C ARG A 80 -11.60 -9.02 10.00
N THR A 81 -11.60 -7.77 9.54
CA THR A 81 -10.80 -6.68 10.09
C THR A 81 -11.70 -5.63 10.75
N ASP A 82 -11.31 -5.16 11.92
CA ASP A 82 -11.91 -4.00 12.60
C ASP A 82 -10.86 -2.90 12.81
N ILE A 83 -11.28 -1.80 13.44
CA ILE A 83 -10.44 -0.62 13.66
C ILE A 83 -9.17 -0.90 14.49
N ASN A 84 -9.19 -1.95 15.33
CA ASN A 84 -8.08 -2.32 16.21
C ASN A 84 -7.33 -3.56 15.68
N TRP A 85 -7.69 -4.07 14.50
CA TRP A 85 -7.13 -5.30 13.96
C TRP A 85 -5.63 -5.19 13.76
N LEU A 86 -5.16 -4.08 13.19
CA LEU A 86 -3.74 -3.90 12.89
C LEU A 86 -2.90 -3.85 14.16
N ASP A 87 -3.37 -3.17 15.20
CA ASP A 87 -2.67 -3.09 16.49
C ASP A 87 -2.49 -4.49 17.08
N ARG A 88 -3.53 -5.33 17.05
CA ARG A 88 -3.44 -6.73 17.50
C ARG A 88 -2.45 -7.56 16.68
N GLN A 89 -2.34 -7.33 15.37
CA GLN A 89 -1.36 -8.02 14.53
C GLN A 89 0.08 -7.61 14.86
N LEU A 90 0.31 -6.35 15.24
CA LEU A 90 1.63 -5.84 15.59
C LEU A 90 2.06 -6.24 17.00
N GLU A 91 1.13 -6.28 17.96
CA GLU A 91 1.38 -6.72 19.33
C GLU A 91 1.64 -8.23 19.45
N GLY A 92 1.01 -9.03 18.57
CA GLY A 92 1.16 -10.50 18.54
C GLY A 92 2.45 -10.99 17.87
N GLY A 93 3.27 -10.11 17.31
CA GLY A 93 4.53 -10.44 16.65
C GLY A 93 5.73 -10.38 17.60
N ASN A 94 5.93 -11.42 18.41
CA ASN A 94 7.21 -11.76 19.05
C ASN A 94 7.73 -13.09 18.51
#